data_AF-A0A800M4K1-F1
#
_entry.id   AF-A0A800M4K1-F1
#
_cell.length_a   1.000
_cell.length_b   1.000
_cell.length_c   1.000
_cell.angle_alpha   90.00
_cell.angle_beta   90.00
_cell.angle_gamma   90.00
#
_symmetry.space_group_name_H-M   'P 1'
#
loop_
_entity.id
_entity.type
_entity.pdbx_description
1 polymer ?
#
loop_
_entity_poly.entity_id
_entity_poly.type
_entity_poly.pdbx_seq_one_letter_code
_entity_poly.pdbx_strand_id
1 'polypeptide(L)'
;MRATALLFVLFSMVGSASAQTGEYALLAAGDTLRGAVELRSPLLKRAYVRVDSQRVEIEDLTEFRDDGVLYAVVDGRQLASLVSEGDRVDFYARYETTHHAGAMVPTGAPGGGMHMTGGGVSTEQIGYFRLDGGPVERASAGNLRTALADNEESMAALSQHQTLTYAQYGGTAVGLGLFGVGTLLTLNSESGGEYTPSPLLFVGAGIASLSSLIFPSQRRAKVQQAIDAYNE
;
A
#
# COMPACT_ATOMS: atom_id res chain seq x y z
N MET A 1 -14.01 -19.03 70.73
CA MET A 1 -13.70 -17.75 70.06
C MET A 1 -12.28 -17.81 69.50
N ARG A 2 -12.15 -17.99 68.18
CA ARG A 2 -11.13 -17.41 67.29
C ARG A 2 -11.38 -17.95 65.90
N ALA A 3 -11.74 -17.04 65.02
CA ALA A 3 -12.07 -17.24 63.63
C ALA A 3 -10.84 -17.02 62.74
N THR A 4 -11.04 -17.21 61.42
CA THR A 4 -10.33 -16.53 60.32
C THR A 4 -9.00 -17.16 59.90
N ALA A 5 -8.70 -17.47 58.64
CA ALA A 5 -9.45 -17.50 57.38
C ALA A 5 -8.68 -18.40 56.38
N LEU A 6 -9.41 -19.17 55.58
CA LEU A 6 -8.89 -19.88 54.42
C LEU A 6 -8.89 -18.90 53.24
N LEU A 7 -7.71 -18.60 52.70
CA LEU A 7 -7.54 -17.80 51.48
C LEU A 7 -7.63 -18.74 50.27
N PHE A 8 -8.76 -18.73 49.57
CA PHE A 8 -8.91 -19.39 48.27
C PHE A 8 -8.49 -18.40 47.18
N VAL A 9 -7.33 -18.64 46.55
CA VAL A 9 -6.91 -17.91 45.35
C VAL A 9 -7.60 -18.58 44.16
N LEU A 10 -8.63 -17.92 43.62
CA LEU A 10 -9.24 -18.30 42.34
C LEU A 10 -8.28 -17.87 41.22
N PHE A 11 -7.65 -18.85 40.58
CA PHE A 11 -6.90 -18.64 39.36
C PHE A 11 -7.91 -18.59 38.21
N SER A 12 -8.27 -17.38 37.78
CA SER A 12 -9.08 -17.17 36.58
C SER A 12 -8.26 -17.60 35.36
N MET A 13 -8.50 -18.80 34.87
CA MET A 13 -8.07 -19.18 33.53
C MET A 13 -8.79 -18.27 32.53
N VAL A 14 -8.06 -17.31 31.98
CA VAL A 14 -8.44 -16.61 30.75
C VAL A 14 -8.38 -17.66 29.66
N GLY A 15 -9.53 -18.22 29.31
CA GLY A 15 -9.66 -19.11 28.17
C GLY A 15 -9.35 -18.34 26.89
N SER A 16 -8.37 -18.80 26.14
CA SER A 16 -8.15 -18.39 24.75
C SER A 16 -9.42 -18.74 23.96
N ALA A 17 -10.18 -17.71 23.58
CA ALA A 17 -11.37 -17.87 22.77
C ALA A 17 -10.95 -18.18 21.32
N SER A 18 -11.12 -19.43 20.90
CA SER A 18 -11.07 -19.83 19.50
C SER A 18 -12.20 -19.15 18.71
N ALA A 19 -11.82 -18.37 17.69
CA ALA A 19 -12.59 -17.84 16.55
C ALA A 19 -14.12 -18.08 16.56
N GLN A 20 -14.87 -17.08 17.04
CA GLN A 20 -16.27 -16.91 16.64
C GLN A 20 -16.30 -16.14 15.32
N THR A 21 -16.38 -16.87 14.22
CA THR A 21 -16.50 -16.36 12.85
C THR A 21 -17.91 -15.82 12.60
N GLY A 22 -18.34 -14.84 13.41
CA GLY A 22 -19.55 -14.07 13.19
C GLY A 22 -19.23 -12.72 12.56
N GLU A 23 -20.22 -12.11 11.92
CA GLU A 23 -20.15 -10.70 11.52
C GLU A 23 -20.14 -9.82 12.78
N TYR A 24 -19.27 -8.82 12.78
CA TYR A 24 -19.12 -7.88 13.90
C TYR A 24 -18.57 -6.55 13.43
N ALA A 25 -18.75 -5.52 14.25
CA ALA A 25 -18.13 -4.22 14.11
C ALA A 25 -17.53 -3.78 15.46
N LEU A 26 -16.23 -3.50 15.48
CA LEU A 26 -15.51 -2.99 16.63
C LEU A 26 -15.49 -1.46 16.57
N LEU A 27 -16.08 -0.82 17.58
CA LEU A 27 -16.10 0.63 17.71
C LEU A 27 -14.74 1.15 18.20
N ALA A 28 -14.42 2.40 17.89
CA ALA A 28 -13.24 3.11 18.41
C ALA A 28 -13.25 3.22 19.94
N ALA A 29 -14.43 3.18 20.56
CA ALA A 29 -14.61 3.13 22.02
C ALA A 29 -14.25 1.75 22.64
N GLY A 30 -14.02 0.72 21.82
CA GLY A 30 -13.73 -0.65 22.26
C GLY A 30 -14.96 -1.56 22.33
N ASP A 31 -16.16 -1.02 22.18
CA ASP A 31 -17.40 -1.81 22.15
C ASP A 31 -17.48 -2.64 20.87
N THR A 32 -17.92 -3.90 20.99
CA THR A 32 -18.14 -4.78 19.83
C THR A 32 -19.64 -4.94 19.58
N LEU A 33 -20.11 -4.49 18.42
CA LEU A 33 -21.46 -4.76 17.94
C LEU A 33 -21.45 -6.06 17.16
N ARG A 34 -22.39 -6.95 17.46
CA ARG A 34 -22.55 -8.25 16.79
C ARG A 34 -23.92 -8.29 16.15
N GLY A 35 -23.99 -8.80 14.92
CA GLY A 35 -25.21 -8.80 14.11
C GLY A 35 -24.87 -8.85 12.63
N ALA A 36 -25.88 -8.75 11.77
CA ALA A 36 -25.67 -8.69 10.33
C ALA A 36 -24.94 -7.39 9.97
N VAL A 37 -23.73 -7.46 9.43
CA VAL A 37 -22.90 -6.31 9.09
C VAL A 37 -22.97 -6.07 7.58
N GLU A 38 -23.28 -4.84 7.19
CA GLU A 38 -23.29 -4.46 5.78
C GLU A 38 -22.59 -3.11 5.57
N LEU A 39 -21.61 -3.07 4.68
CA LEU A 39 -21.04 -1.81 4.20
C LEU A 39 -21.98 -1.12 3.20
N ARG A 40 -22.34 0.14 3.48
CA ARG A 40 -23.20 0.96 2.62
C ARG A 40 -22.45 2.18 2.12
N SER A 41 -22.32 2.29 0.79
CA SER A 41 -21.67 3.41 0.08
C SER A 41 -22.66 4.16 -0.80
N PRO A 42 -23.53 5.01 -0.23
CA PRO A 42 -24.46 5.84 -1.00
C PRO A 42 -23.73 6.84 -1.92
N LEU A 43 -24.21 7.02 -3.15
CA LEU A 43 -23.56 7.82 -4.22
C LEU A 43 -23.14 9.25 -3.84
N LEU A 44 -23.83 9.89 -2.89
CA LEU A 44 -23.60 11.29 -2.49
C LEU A 44 -23.34 11.48 -0.99
N LYS A 45 -23.37 10.40 -0.21
CA LYS A 45 -23.22 10.47 1.26
C LYS A 45 -21.97 9.70 1.67
N ARG A 46 -21.53 9.92 2.90
CA ARG A 46 -20.42 9.15 3.48
C ARG A 46 -20.81 7.67 3.55
N ALA A 47 -19.82 6.81 3.31
CA ALA A 47 -19.95 5.39 3.58
C ALA A 47 -20.20 5.20 5.08
N TYR A 48 -20.96 4.17 5.43
CA TYR A 48 -21.24 3.79 6.82
C TYR A 48 -21.43 2.27 6.88
N VAL A 49 -21.24 1.70 8.06
CA VAL A 49 -21.58 0.29 8.33
C VAL A 49 -22.94 0.24 8.99
N ARG A 50 -23.77 -0.69 8.56
CA ARG A 50 -25.01 -1.03 9.24
C ARG A 50 -24.80 -2.36 9.97
N VAL A 51 -25.07 -2.38 11.28
CA VAL A 51 -25.10 -3.60 12.10
C VAL A 51 -26.56 -3.84 12.49
N ASP A 52 -27.17 -4.87 11.91
CA ASP A 52 -28.61 -5.12 11.92
C ASP A 52 -29.43 -3.89 11.46
N SER A 53 -29.93 -3.10 12.41
CA SER A 53 -30.69 -1.86 12.17
C SER A 53 -29.95 -0.58 12.60
N GLN A 54 -28.82 -0.73 13.30
CA GLN A 54 -28.03 0.39 13.78
C GLN A 54 -27.05 0.85 12.70
N ARG A 55 -27.01 2.16 12.47
CA ARG A 55 -26.01 2.79 11.60
C ARG A 55 -24.82 3.23 12.45
N VAL A 56 -23.62 2.92 11.96
CA VAL A 56 -22.34 3.33 12.54
C VAL A 56 -21.51 3.99 11.45
N GLU A 57 -21.00 5.19 11.70
CA GLU A 57 -20.13 5.87 10.76
C GLU A 57 -18.75 5.18 10.72
N ILE A 58 -18.07 5.22 9.57
CA ILE A 58 -16.75 4.60 9.42
C ILE A 58 -15.72 5.18 10.40
N GLU A 59 -15.83 6.47 10.72
CA GLU A 59 -14.92 7.16 11.64
C GLU A 59 -15.05 6.70 13.10
N ASP A 60 -16.18 6.07 13.46
CA ASP A 60 -16.43 5.51 14.79
C ASP A 60 -16.00 4.04 14.90
N LEU A 61 -15.45 3.47 13.83
CA LEU A 61 -15.03 2.07 13.75
C LEU A 61 -13.51 1.94 13.81
N THR A 62 -13.07 0.84 14.41
CA THR A 62 -11.69 0.35 14.32
C THR A 62 -11.58 -0.70 13.23
N GLU A 63 -12.52 -1.65 13.22
CA GLU A 63 -12.60 -2.72 12.23
C GLU A 63 -14.00 -3.33 12.20
N PHE A 64 -14.33 -4.04 11.12
CA PHE A 64 -15.55 -4.82 11.02
C PHE A 64 -15.39 -5.97 10.05
N ARG A 65 -16.21 -7.01 10.21
CA ARG A 65 -16.26 -8.17 9.32
C ARG A 65 -17.60 -8.21 8.60
N ASP A 66 -17.55 -8.14 7.27
CA ASP A 66 -18.69 -8.16 6.35
C ASP A 66 -18.46 -9.29 5.34
N ASP A 67 -19.40 -10.24 5.25
CA ASP A 67 -19.33 -11.41 4.36
C ASP A 67 -17.98 -12.17 4.44
N GLY A 68 -17.47 -12.35 5.67
CA GLY A 68 -16.20 -13.03 5.94
C GLY A 68 -14.94 -12.21 5.64
N VAL A 69 -15.05 -11.02 5.05
CA VAL A 69 -13.92 -10.11 4.81
C VAL A 69 -13.75 -9.19 6.01
N LEU A 70 -12.54 -9.17 6.58
CA LEU A 70 -12.19 -8.21 7.63
C LEU A 70 -11.74 -6.89 7.00
N TYR A 71 -12.35 -5.79 7.41
CA TYR A 71 -11.96 -4.43 7.06
C TYR A 71 -11.46 -3.70 8.29
N ALA A 72 -10.32 -3.03 8.15
CA ALA A 72 -9.83 -2.09 9.15
C ALA A 72 -10.06 -0.65 8.69
N VAL A 73 -10.36 0.22 9.64
CA VAL A 73 -10.40 1.66 9.41
C VAL A 73 -8.97 2.20 9.47
N VAL A 74 -8.56 2.86 8.39
CA VAL A 74 -7.24 3.45 8.22
C VAL A 74 -7.38 4.94 7.94
N ASP A 75 -6.41 5.73 8.40
CA ASP A 75 -6.40 7.20 8.27
C ASP A 75 -7.71 7.86 8.77
N GLY A 76 -8.37 7.22 9.74
CA GLY A 76 -9.61 7.67 10.41
C GLY A 76 -10.88 7.67 9.56
N ARG A 77 -10.82 7.27 8.28
CA ARG A 77 -11.99 7.36 7.38
C ARG A 77 -11.98 6.42 6.18
N GLN A 78 -10.86 5.76 5.94
CA GLN A 78 -10.69 4.86 4.80
C GLN A 78 -10.79 3.41 5.26
N LEU A 79 -11.07 2.51 4.33
CA LEU A 79 -11.14 1.08 4.61
C LEU A 79 -10.01 0.35 3.88
N ALA A 80 -9.34 -0.54 4.60
CA ALA A 80 -8.39 -1.49 4.05
C ALA A 80 -8.87 -2.90 4.39
N SER A 81 -8.92 -3.79 3.40
CA SER A 81 -9.30 -5.18 3.60
C SER A 81 -8.09 -6.01 4.04
N LEU A 82 -8.29 -6.95 4.95
CA LEU A 82 -7.29 -7.93 5.36
C LEU A 82 -6.86 -8.77 4.15
N VAL A 83 -5.56 -8.89 3.95
CA VAL A 83 -4.94 -9.67 2.87
C VAL A 83 -4.26 -10.91 3.44
N SER A 84 -3.59 -10.76 4.58
CA SER A 84 -2.94 -11.86 5.28
C SER A 84 -3.04 -11.63 6.78
N GLU A 85 -3.52 -12.63 7.49
CA GLU A 85 -3.51 -12.70 8.95
C GLU A 85 -2.22 -13.41 9.37
N GLY A 86 -1.54 -12.90 10.39
CA GLY A 86 -0.31 -13.47 10.92
C GLY A 86 -0.34 -13.54 12.44
N ASP A 87 0.54 -14.36 13.02
CA ASP A 87 0.57 -14.51 14.49
C ASP A 87 0.91 -13.19 15.21
N ARG A 88 1.71 -12.34 14.56
CA ARG A 88 2.14 -11.04 15.09
C ARG A 88 1.76 -9.88 14.20
N VAL A 89 1.84 -10.04 12.89
CA VAL A 89 1.61 -8.97 11.91
C VAL A 89 0.47 -9.35 10.97
N ASP A 90 -0.61 -8.57 11.05
CA ASP A 90 -1.68 -8.59 10.06
C ASP A 90 -1.38 -7.59 8.95
N PHE A 91 -1.64 -7.97 7.70
CA PHE A 91 -1.45 -7.14 6.53
C PHE A 91 -2.80 -6.81 5.87
N TYR A 92 -3.05 -5.52 5.64
CA TYR A 92 -4.24 -4.99 4.99
C TYR A 92 -3.87 -4.24 3.72
N ALA A 93 -4.79 -4.17 2.76
CA ALA A 93 -4.60 -3.39 1.53
C ALA A 93 -5.82 -2.57 1.14
N ARG A 94 -5.54 -1.42 0.53
CA ARG A 94 -6.52 -0.57 -0.15
C ARG A 94 -6.04 -0.31 -1.57
N TYR A 95 -6.94 -0.39 -2.54
CA TYR A 95 -6.64 -0.06 -3.93
C TYR A 95 -7.15 1.35 -4.26
N GLU A 96 -6.27 2.18 -4.81
CA GLU A 96 -6.58 3.54 -5.22
C GLU A 96 -6.39 3.67 -6.72
N THR A 97 -7.46 4.04 -7.43
CA THR A 97 -7.44 4.23 -8.87
C THR A 97 -7.35 5.72 -9.18
N THR A 98 -6.26 6.13 -9.81
CA THR A 98 -6.03 7.49 -10.29
C THR A 98 -6.21 7.57 -11.80
N HIS A 99 -7.00 8.53 -12.26
CA HIS A 99 -7.17 8.83 -13.68
C HIS A 99 -6.24 9.98 -14.06
N HIS A 100 -5.27 9.70 -14.94
CA HIS A 100 -4.38 10.70 -15.48
C HIS A 100 -4.97 11.26 -16.77
N ALA A 101 -5.17 12.58 -16.80
CA ALA A 101 -5.48 13.28 -18.04
C ALA A 101 -4.26 13.18 -18.99
N GLY A 102 -4.53 12.90 -20.28
CA GLY A 102 -3.48 12.89 -21.29
C GLY A 102 -2.81 14.27 -21.42
N ALA A 103 -1.54 14.27 -21.78
CA ALA A 103 -0.78 15.50 -22.03
C ALA A 103 -0.53 15.69 -23.54
N MET A 104 -0.53 16.93 -24.02
CA MET A 104 -0.07 17.20 -25.38
C MET A 104 1.46 17.21 -25.39
N VAL A 105 2.04 16.38 -26.25
CA VAL A 105 3.49 16.31 -26.46
C VAL A 105 3.79 16.72 -27.91
N PRO A 106 4.77 17.61 -28.16
CA PRO A 106 5.21 17.92 -29.51
C PRO A 106 5.77 16.66 -30.17
N THR A 107 5.33 16.33 -31.38
CA THR A 107 6.04 15.30 -32.16
C THR A 107 7.33 15.94 -32.67
N GLY A 108 8.47 15.29 -32.44
CA GLY A 108 9.81 15.81 -32.75
C GLY A 108 10.13 15.90 -34.25
N ALA A 109 9.14 16.05 -35.13
CA ALA A 109 9.32 16.21 -36.56
C ALA A 109 9.12 17.69 -36.95
N PRO A 110 9.98 18.29 -37.80
CA PRO A 110 9.74 19.62 -38.37
C PRO A 110 8.44 19.59 -39.19
N GLY A 111 7.43 20.35 -38.75
CA GLY A 111 6.08 20.33 -39.32
C GLY A 111 5.11 19.31 -38.69
N GLY A 112 5.53 18.61 -37.63
CA GLY A 112 4.73 17.61 -36.91
C GLY A 112 3.71 18.23 -35.95
N GLY A 113 2.46 17.79 -36.04
CA GLY A 113 1.38 18.21 -35.14
C GLY A 113 1.58 17.75 -33.69
N MET A 114 0.79 18.33 -32.78
CA MET A 114 0.77 17.90 -31.37
C MET A 114 0.14 16.50 -31.29
N HIS A 115 0.81 15.55 -30.63
CA HIS A 115 0.23 14.25 -30.31
C HIS A 115 -0.24 14.23 -28.86
N MET A 116 -1.46 13.77 -28.62
CA MET A 116 -1.94 13.50 -27.27
C MET A 116 -1.27 12.21 -26.78
N THR A 117 -0.37 12.31 -25.81
CA THR A 117 0.04 11.11 -25.07
C THR A 117 -1.17 10.66 -24.26
N GLY A 118 -1.59 9.41 -24.46
CA GLY A 118 -2.83 8.86 -23.94
C GLY A 118 -2.94 9.03 -22.42
N GLY A 119 -4.10 9.52 -21.97
CA GLY A 119 -4.46 9.49 -20.56
C GLY A 119 -4.52 8.05 -20.07
N GLY A 120 -4.01 7.81 -18.87
CA GLY A 120 -3.86 6.48 -18.28
C GLY A 120 -4.70 6.32 -17.03
N VAL A 121 -5.12 5.09 -16.76
CA VAL A 121 -5.63 4.70 -15.45
C VAL A 121 -4.49 4.00 -14.73
N SER A 122 -4.12 4.51 -13.56
CA SER A 122 -3.16 3.88 -12.66
C SER A 122 -3.88 3.38 -11.43
N THR A 123 -3.72 2.10 -11.09
CA THR A 123 -4.23 1.56 -9.82
C THR A 123 -3.04 1.25 -8.91
N GLU A 124 -3.00 1.93 -7.77
CA GLU A 124 -1.98 1.73 -6.75
C GLU A 124 -2.56 0.93 -5.58
N GLN A 125 -1.81 -0.06 -5.10
CA GLN A 125 -2.12 -0.76 -3.87
C GLN A 125 -1.37 -0.07 -2.72
N ILE A 126 -2.12 0.42 -1.74
CA ILE A 126 -1.60 1.00 -0.51
C ILE A 126 -1.72 -0.06 0.58
N GLY A 127 -0.57 -0.49 1.11
CA GLY A 127 -0.50 -1.48 2.19
C GLY A 127 -0.55 -0.83 3.58
N TYR A 128 -1.14 -1.55 4.52
CA TYR A 128 -1.19 -1.24 5.95
C TYR A 128 -0.85 -2.49 6.74
N PHE A 129 -0.34 -2.33 7.95
CA PHE A 129 -0.05 -3.45 8.84
C PHE A 129 -0.52 -3.16 10.26
N ARG A 130 -0.78 -4.21 11.01
CA ARG A 130 -1.03 -4.15 12.45
C ARG A 130 -0.05 -5.07 13.15
N LEU A 131 0.69 -4.55 14.12
CA LEU A 131 1.65 -5.33 14.90
C LEU A 131 1.06 -5.62 16.28
N ASP A 132 1.07 -6.90 16.67
CA ASP A 132 0.69 -7.41 17.99
C ASP A 132 -0.66 -6.85 18.50
N GLY A 133 -1.65 -6.74 17.60
CA GLY A 133 -2.98 -6.19 17.91
C GLY A 133 -3.04 -4.67 18.15
N GLY A 134 -1.96 -3.95 17.84
CA GLY A 134 -1.86 -2.50 17.99
C GLY A 134 -2.68 -1.69 16.97
N PRO A 135 -2.37 -0.38 16.80
CA PRO A 135 -3.00 0.43 15.76
C PRO A 135 -2.61 -0.05 14.36
N VAL A 136 -3.50 0.14 13.40
CA VAL A 136 -3.20 -0.10 11.99
C VAL A 136 -2.40 1.08 11.44
N GLU A 137 -1.21 0.79 10.92
CA GLU A 137 -0.30 1.78 10.38
C GLU A 137 -0.03 1.54 8.90
N ARG A 138 0.39 2.58 8.18
CA ARG A 138 0.79 2.43 6.77
C ARG A 138 2.03 1.53 6.68
N ALA A 139 1.99 0.53 5.80
CA ALA A 139 3.11 -0.39 5.53
C ALA A 139 4.17 0.27 4.63
N SER A 140 4.70 1.41 5.08
CA SER A 140 5.83 2.07 4.45
C SER A 140 7.14 1.42 4.90
N ALA A 141 8.18 1.47 4.07
CA ALA A 141 9.49 0.94 4.44
C ALA A 141 10.06 1.60 5.72
N GLY A 142 9.67 2.84 6.04
CA GLY A 142 10.08 3.50 7.29
C GLY A 142 9.38 2.91 8.51
N ASN A 143 8.05 2.79 8.44
CA ASN A 143 7.25 2.23 9.54
C ASN A 143 7.61 0.76 9.78
N LEU A 144 7.72 -0.04 8.71
CA LEU A 144 8.10 -1.46 8.81
C LEU A 144 9.50 -1.65 9.41
N ARG A 145 10.48 -0.80 9.08
CA ARG A 145 11.82 -0.89 9.72
C ARG A 145 11.79 -0.59 11.20
N THR A 146 10.89 0.29 11.63
CA THR A 146 10.74 0.63 13.04
C THR A 146 10.01 -0.49 13.77
N ALA A 147 8.94 -1.00 13.19
CA ALA A 147 8.09 -2.04 13.74
C ALA A 147 8.79 -3.41 13.79
N LEU A 148 9.58 -3.75 12.77
CA LEU A 148 10.25 -5.06 12.63
C LEU A 148 11.75 -4.98 12.96
N ALA A 149 12.17 -3.96 13.72
CA ALA A 149 13.58 -3.67 14.00
C ALA A 149 14.30 -4.80 14.77
N ASP A 150 13.53 -5.62 15.49
CA ASP A 150 13.99 -6.74 16.30
C ASP A 150 14.17 -8.05 15.51
N ASN A 151 13.83 -8.08 14.22
CA ASN A 151 14.02 -9.25 13.35
C ASN A 151 15.03 -8.95 12.23
N GLU A 152 16.18 -9.62 12.28
CA GLU A 152 17.27 -9.42 11.31
C GLU A 152 16.88 -9.79 9.87
N GLU A 153 16.05 -10.81 9.68
CA GLU A 153 15.62 -11.28 8.36
C GLU A 153 14.65 -10.29 7.69
N SER A 154 13.66 -9.80 8.45
CA SER A 154 12.78 -8.71 8.03
C SER A 154 13.59 -7.47 7.64
N MET A 155 14.60 -7.11 8.44
CA MET A 155 15.49 -5.98 8.15
C MET A 155 16.33 -6.20 6.89
N ALA A 156 16.80 -7.42 6.64
CA ALA A 156 17.50 -7.78 5.40
C ALA A 156 16.60 -7.60 4.17
N ALA A 157 15.35 -8.06 4.22
CA ALA A 157 14.38 -7.87 3.13
C ALA A 157 14.06 -6.38 2.89
N LEU A 158 13.85 -5.60 3.96
CA LEU A 158 13.61 -4.15 3.88
C LEU A 158 14.83 -3.36 3.38
N SER A 159 16.05 -3.84 3.63
CA SER A 159 17.26 -3.25 3.05
C SER A 159 17.32 -3.44 1.54
N GLN A 160 16.98 -4.64 1.05
CA GLN A 160 16.91 -4.93 -0.38
C GLN A 160 15.84 -4.09 -1.08
N HIS A 161 14.69 -3.88 -0.44
CA HIS A 161 13.67 -2.94 -0.92
C HIS A 161 14.24 -1.53 -1.15
N GLN A 162 15.09 -1.04 -0.25
CA GLN A 162 15.73 0.27 -0.38
C GLN A 162 16.71 0.32 -1.55
N THR A 163 17.55 -0.72 -1.67
CA THR A 163 18.50 -0.85 -2.77
C THR A 163 17.78 -0.85 -4.13
N LEU A 164 16.68 -1.59 -4.26
CA LEU A 164 15.85 -1.59 -5.47
C LEU A 164 15.24 -0.22 -5.74
N THR A 165 14.81 0.49 -4.69
CA THR A 165 14.26 1.84 -4.82
C THR A 165 15.32 2.82 -5.34
N TYR A 166 16.53 2.80 -4.78
CA TYR A 166 17.63 3.64 -5.26
C TYR A 166 18.09 3.26 -6.67
N ALA A 167 18.13 1.96 -6.99
CA ALA A 167 18.45 1.49 -8.34
C ALA A 167 17.43 2.00 -9.37
N GLN A 168 16.14 1.99 -9.04
CA GLN A 168 15.11 2.57 -9.89
C GLN A 168 15.34 4.07 -10.09
N TYR A 169 15.46 4.86 -9.02
CA TYR A 169 15.66 6.31 -9.14
C TYR A 169 16.94 6.66 -9.90
N GLY A 170 18.04 5.97 -9.61
CA GLY A 170 19.31 6.15 -10.31
C GLY A 170 19.20 5.81 -11.80
N GLY A 171 18.59 4.67 -12.12
CA GLY A 171 18.34 4.26 -13.50
C GLY A 171 17.46 5.26 -14.26
N THR A 172 16.34 5.68 -13.67
CA THR A 172 15.46 6.69 -14.28
C THR A 172 16.18 8.02 -14.50
N ALA A 173 16.94 8.50 -13.51
CA ALA A 173 17.67 9.77 -13.63
C ALA A 173 18.73 9.72 -14.73
N VAL A 174 19.49 8.62 -14.81
CA VAL A 174 20.46 8.39 -15.89
C VAL A 174 19.75 8.33 -17.25
N GLY A 175 18.64 7.60 -17.34
CA GLY A 175 17.85 7.49 -18.58
C GLY A 175 17.34 8.85 -19.08
N LEU A 176 16.78 9.67 -18.19
CA LEU A 176 16.33 11.03 -18.51
C LEU A 176 17.49 11.95 -18.90
N GLY A 177 18.63 11.84 -18.22
CA GLY A 177 19.85 12.58 -18.57
C GLY A 177 20.35 12.25 -19.98
N LEU A 178 20.47 10.97 -20.31
CA LEU A 178 20.89 10.51 -21.64
C LEU A 178 19.88 10.91 -22.72
N PHE A 179 18.59 10.83 -22.42
CA PHE A 179 17.54 11.31 -23.31
C PHE A 179 17.69 12.81 -23.59
N GLY A 180 17.87 13.64 -22.56
CA GLY A 180 18.06 15.08 -22.71
C GLY A 180 19.33 15.47 -23.47
N VAL A 181 20.44 14.74 -23.27
CA VAL A 181 21.65 14.96 -24.08
C VAL A 181 21.41 14.54 -25.53
N GLY A 182 20.73 13.42 -25.75
CA GLY A 182 20.38 12.93 -27.07
C GLY A 182 19.48 13.90 -27.86
N THR A 183 18.51 14.55 -27.20
CA THR A 183 17.66 15.57 -27.85
C THR A 183 18.49 16.77 -28.29
N LEU A 184 19.36 17.29 -27.41
CA LEU A 184 20.23 18.43 -27.72
C LEU A 184 21.19 18.12 -28.89
N LEU A 185 21.80 16.93 -28.91
CA LEU A 185 22.68 16.51 -30.00
C LEU A 185 21.93 16.37 -31.33
N THR A 186 20.69 15.86 -31.29
CA THR A 186 19.86 15.71 -32.49
C THR A 186 19.47 17.07 -33.06
N LEU A 187 19.04 18.02 -32.22
CA LEU A 187 18.71 19.39 -32.63
C LEU A 187 19.92 20.16 -33.19
N ASN A 188 21.10 19.97 -32.61
CA ASN A 188 22.33 20.59 -33.10
C ASN A 188 22.84 20.00 -34.43
N SER A 189 22.41 18.78 -34.79
CA SER A 189 22.82 18.10 -36.02
C SER A 189 21.94 18.44 -37.23
N GLU A 190 20.80 19.13 -37.03
CA GLU A 190 19.85 19.50 -38.09
C GLU A 190 20.35 20.60 -39.06
N SER A 191 21.49 21.25 -38.78
CA SER A 191 22.03 22.32 -39.62
C SER A 191 22.57 21.87 -40.99
N GLY A 192 22.56 20.55 -41.28
CA GLY A 192 23.16 19.96 -42.50
C GLY A 192 22.19 19.28 -43.48
N GLY A 193 20.88 19.27 -43.22
CA GLY A 193 19.87 18.73 -44.14
C GLY A 193 19.56 17.23 -44.03
N GLU A 194 20.31 16.47 -43.22
CA GLU A 194 20.06 15.04 -43.00
C GLU A 194 19.80 14.76 -41.51
N TYR A 195 18.55 14.46 -41.16
CA TYR A 195 18.14 14.19 -39.78
C TYR A 195 18.59 12.78 -39.35
N THR A 196 19.60 12.71 -38.48
CA THR A 196 20.04 11.45 -37.87
C THR A 196 19.82 11.50 -36.35
N PRO A 197 18.81 10.80 -35.80
CA PRO A 197 18.55 10.85 -34.37
C PRO A 197 19.69 10.23 -33.57
N SER A 198 20.07 10.88 -32.46
CA SER A 198 21.14 10.37 -31.60
C SER A 198 20.77 9.02 -30.99
N PRO A 199 21.64 8.00 -31.05
CA PRO A 199 21.43 6.72 -30.34
C PRO A 199 21.16 6.87 -28.84
N LEU A 200 21.65 7.96 -28.23
CA LEU A 200 21.44 8.27 -26.81
C LEU A 200 19.96 8.54 -26.47
N LEU A 201 19.16 9.02 -27.44
CA LEU A 201 17.71 9.17 -27.27
C LEU A 201 17.05 7.82 -26.96
N PHE A 202 17.34 6.82 -27.78
CA PHE A 202 16.74 5.50 -27.67
C PHE A 202 17.26 4.75 -26.44
N VAL A 203 18.55 4.87 -26.13
CA VAL A 203 19.13 4.30 -24.91
C VAL A 203 18.53 4.94 -23.66
N GLY A 204 18.40 6.27 -23.63
CA GLY A 204 17.81 7.01 -22.52
C GLY A 204 16.35 6.63 -22.28
N ALA A 205 15.55 6.56 -23.35
CA ALA A 205 14.15 6.12 -23.28
C ALA A 205 14.02 4.66 -22.82
N GLY A 206 14.90 3.77 -23.29
CA GLY A 206 14.92 2.36 -22.90
C GLY A 206 15.24 2.17 -21.42
N ILE A 207 16.30 2.82 -20.91
CA ILE A 207 16.68 2.73 -19.49
C ILE A 207 15.58 3.31 -18.58
N ALA A 208 15.03 4.48 -18.93
CA ALA A 208 13.97 5.10 -18.15
C ALA A 208 12.70 4.22 -18.09
N SER A 209 12.26 3.67 -19.22
CA SER A 209 11.06 2.83 -19.28
C SER A 209 11.24 1.50 -18.53
N LEU A 210 12.36 0.79 -18.72
CA LEU A 210 12.64 -0.47 -18.03
C LEU A 210 12.67 -0.30 -16.50
N SER A 211 13.24 0.80 -16.01
CA SER A 211 13.29 1.10 -14.59
C SER A 211 11.90 1.33 -13.97
N SER A 212 10.93 1.84 -14.72
CA SER A 212 9.58 2.07 -14.20
C SER A 212 8.74 0.80 -14.14
N LEU A 213 9.04 -0.22 -14.96
CA LEU A 213 8.20 -1.41 -15.10
C LEU A 213 8.60 -2.55 -14.17
N ILE A 214 9.91 -2.76 -13.97
CA ILE A 214 10.41 -3.99 -13.32
C ILE A 214 10.46 -3.86 -11.79
N PHE A 215 10.85 -2.69 -11.28
CA PHE A 215 11.14 -2.49 -9.86
C PHE A 215 9.89 -2.42 -8.94
N PRO A 216 8.70 -1.95 -9.38
CA PRO A 216 7.54 -1.89 -8.49
C PRO A 216 7.08 -3.24 -7.94
N SER A 217 7.07 -4.29 -8.76
CA SER A 217 6.62 -5.63 -8.35
C SER A 217 7.60 -6.28 -7.37
N GLN A 218 8.90 -6.18 -7.65
CA GLN A 218 9.94 -6.72 -6.76
C GLN A 218 9.97 -6.04 -5.40
N ARG A 219 9.75 -4.72 -5.36
CA ARG A 219 9.64 -3.98 -4.10
C ARG A 219 8.48 -4.49 -3.25
N ARG A 220 7.30 -4.69 -3.83
CA ARG A 220 6.15 -5.25 -3.10
C ARG A 220 6.46 -6.63 -2.54
N ALA A 221 7.10 -7.49 -3.32
CA ALA A 221 7.51 -8.82 -2.85
C ALA A 221 8.47 -8.74 -1.65
N LYS A 222 9.36 -7.76 -1.59
CA LYS A 222 10.27 -7.57 -0.45
C LYS A 222 9.59 -7.05 0.81
N VAL A 223 8.53 -6.25 0.68
CA VAL A 223 7.68 -5.86 1.81
C VAL A 223 6.95 -7.07 2.37
N GLN A 224 6.33 -7.88 1.49
CA GLN A 224 5.65 -9.11 1.91
C GLN A 224 6.61 -10.09 2.58
N GLN A 225 7.77 -10.34 1.97
CA GLN A 225 8.80 -11.20 2.54
C GLN A 225 9.25 -10.75 3.94
N ALA A 226 9.33 -9.43 4.18
CA ALA A 226 9.72 -8.93 5.48
C ALA A 226 8.65 -9.18 6.56
N ILE A 227 7.37 -9.10 6.19
CA ILE A 227 6.23 -9.39 7.07
C ILE A 227 6.18 -10.90 7.33
N ASP A 228 6.28 -11.71 6.28
CA ASP A 228 6.25 -13.16 6.39
C ASP A 228 7.37 -13.66 7.33
N ALA A 229 8.60 -13.18 7.14
CA ALA A 229 9.75 -13.52 8.00
C ALA A 229 9.60 -13.07 9.47
N TYR A 230 8.70 -12.14 9.77
CA TYR A 230 8.42 -11.72 11.15
C TYR A 230 7.36 -12.60 11.82
N ASN A 231 6.50 -13.20 11.01
CA ASN A 231 5.41 -14.07 11.45
C ASN A 231 5.86 -15.54 11.59
N GLU A 232 7.04 -15.90 11.10
CA GLU A 232 7.71 -17.19 11.34
C GLU A 232 8.38 -17.26 12.72
#